data_AF-A0A9P0HFJ1-F1
#
_entry.id   AF-A0A9P0HFJ1-F1
#
_cell.length_a   1.000
_cell.length_b   1.000
_cell.length_c   1.000
_cell.angle_alpha   90.00
_cell.angle_beta   90.00
_cell.angle_gamma   90.00
#
_symmetry.space_group_name_H-M   'P 1'
#
loop_
_entity.id
_entity.type
_entity.pdbx_description
1 polymer ?
#
loop_
_entity_poly.entity_id
_entity_poly.type
_entity_poly.pdbx_seq_one_letter_code
_entity_poly.pdbx_strand_id
1 'polypeptide(L)'
;MLRKPVSNLLLNTAHKSPLLSNSRYGSTKVAVVLSGCGVYDGTEIHEAAAVLSHLTRNNVTPCCFAPDTAQLHVINHLHGEEDKSHKRNVLNESARIARGNIQNLCKLIETQSNFSAVIFPGGFGAAKNLSDYAINGINFSIQPEVEQVMKDFHCAKKPIGLCCISPILAAKLICNVTITLGRNISNGWPHRTAIDDARKLGANVLETDVSEYIFDKKNLVFSTPAFMYDGLFHEIDDGIGAMIKFMLTFSTQKYQN
;
A
#
# COMPACT_ATOMS: atom_id res chain seq x y z
N MET A 1 40.09 0.27 -15.93
CA MET A 1 39.42 0.73 -14.69
C MET A 1 38.16 -0.11 -14.52
N LEU A 2 38.25 -1.20 -13.75
CA LEU A 2 37.23 -2.24 -13.63
C LEU A 2 36.09 -1.77 -12.72
N ARG A 3 34.85 -1.69 -13.23
CA ARG A 3 33.65 -1.53 -12.39
C ARG A 3 33.19 -2.90 -11.90
N LYS A 4 33.15 -3.07 -10.58
CA LYS A 4 32.59 -4.24 -9.89
C LYS A 4 31.07 -4.30 -10.12
N PRO A 5 30.45 -5.48 -10.30
CA PRO A 5 29.00 -5.60 -10.28
C PRO A 5 28.48 -5.58 -8.84
N VAL A 6 27.41 -4.83 -8.63
CA VAL A 6 26.63 -4.80 -7.39
C VAL A 6 25.76 -6.05 -7.37
N SER A 7 26.20 -7.10 -6.69
CA SER A 7 25.40 -8.29 -6.41
C SER A 7 24.84 -8.20 -4.99
N ASN A 8 23.53 -7.97 -4.84
CA ASN A 8 22.67 -8.42 -3.72
C ASN A 8 21.20 -7.96 -3.90
N LEU A 9 20.61 -8.15 -5.07
CA LEU A 9 19.15 -8.18 -5.22
C LEU A 9 18.75 -9.63 -5.53
N LEU A 10 18.05 -10.26 -4.59
CA LEU A 10 17.51 -11.61 -4.76
C LEU A 10 16.27 -11.52 -5.66
N LEU A 11 16.45 -11.76 -6.96
CA LEU A 11 15.39 -12.19 -7.86
C LEU A 11 15.13 -13.67 -7.58
N ASN A 12 13.93 -14.01 -7.08
CA ASN A 12 13.60 -15.39 -6.72
C ASN A 12 12.57 -15.97 -7.69
N THR A 13 12.98 -16.97 -8.48
CA THR A 13 12.11 -17.77 -9.35
C THR A 13 11.40 -18.86 -8.54
N ALA A 14 10.13 -19.10 -8.88
CA ALA A 14 9.19 -19.94 -8.16
C ALA A 14 9.71 -21.36 -7.81
N HIS A 15 9.74 -21.69 -6.51
CA HIS A 15 9.77 -23.06 -6.01
C HIS A 15 8.49 -23.37 -5.22
N LYS A 16 7.94 -24.57 -5.47
CA LYS A 16 6.73 -25.15 -4.86
C LYS A 16 6.80 -25.10 -3.32
N SER A 17 5.78 -24.52 -2.71
CA SER A 17 5.65 -24.38 -1.25
C SER A 17 5.02 -25.64 -0.61
N PRO A 18 5.58 -26.18 0.49
CA PRO A 18 4.88 -27.15 1.32
C PRO A 18 3.77 -26.44 2.11
N LEU A 19 2.59 -27.06 2.18
CA LEU A 19 1.45 -26.59 2.96
C LEU A 19 1.84 -26.46 4.44
N LEU A 20 1.68 -25.26 4.99
CA LEU A 20 1.99 -24.93 6.38
C LEU A 20 1.03 -25.66 7.33
N SER A 21 1.61 -26.41 8.27
CA SER A 21 0.92 -27.08 9.37
C SER A 21 0.42 -26.09 10.42
N ASN A 22 -0.80 -26.34 10.90
CA ASN A 22 -1.49 -25.67 12.01
C ASN A 22 -0.56 -25.27 13.17
N SER A 23 -0.33 -23.96 13.36
CA SER A 23 0.28 -23.41 14.57
C SER A 23 -0.82 -22.94 15.54
N ARG A 24 -0.62 -23.22 16.83
CA ARG A 24 -1.54 -22.96 17.95
C ARG A 24 -1.57 -21.48 18.40
N TYR A 25 -1.39 -20.54 17.47
CA TYR A 25 -1.49 -19.10 17.73
C TYR A 25 -2.76 -18.56 17.06
N GLY A 26 -3.50 -17.68 17.74
CA GLY A 26 -4.70 -17.04 17.20
C GLY A 26 -4.44 -16.42 15.83
N SER A 27 -5.47 -16.37 14.97
CA SER A 27 -5.32 -15.95 13.57
C SER A 27 -4.54 -14.63 13.45
N THR A 28 -3.47 -14.65 12.64
CA THR A 28 -2.67 -13.46 12.36
C THR A 28 -3.57 -12.35 11.79
N LYS A 29 -3.51 -11.15 12.39
CA LYS A 29 -4.27 -9.98 11.92
C LYS A 29 -3.38 -9.01 11.18
N VAL A 30 -3.88 -8.46 10.07
CA VAL A 30 -3.24 -7.40 9.29
C VAL A 30 -4.23 -6.25 9.12
N ALA A 31 -3.77 -5.04 9.43
CA ALA A 31 -4.56 -3.84 9.22
C ALA A 31 -4.53 -3.44 7.73
N VAL A 32 -5.68 -3.04 7.19
CA VAL A 32 -5.79 -2.51 5.83
C VAL A 32 -6.40 -1.11 5.92
N VAL A 33 -5.62 -0.09 5.55
CA VAL A 33 -6.06 1.31 5.64
C VAL A 33 -6.61 1.76 4.29
N LEU A 34 -7.90 2.11 4.27
CA LEU A 34 -8.66 2.54 3.11
C LEU A 34 -8.86 4.07 3.16
N SER A 35 -9.27 4.63 2.02
CA SER A 35 -9.29 6.06 1.75
C SER A 35 -10.54 6.51 0.99
N GLY A 36 -11.60 5.70 0.95
CA GLY A 36 -12.83 5.90 0.18
C GLY A 36 -13.12 4.68 -0.71
N CYS A 37 -13.98 4.81 -1.72
CA CYS A 37 -14.36 3.69 -2.60
C CYS A 37 -14.47 4.12 -4.08
N GLY A 38 -13.33 4.13 -4.78
CA GLY A 38 -13.24 4.56 -6.17
C GLY A 38 -11.86 5.13 -6.48
N VAL A 39 -11.28 4.80 -7.65
CA VAL A 39 -9.89 5.18 -7.98
C VAL A 39 -9.63 6.69 -7.95
N TYR A 40 -10.58 7.54 -8.35
CA TYR A 40 -10.32 8.98 -8.50
C TYR A 40 -10.52 9.78 -7.21
N ASP A 41 -11.28 9.27 -6.24
CA ASP A 41 -11.65 9.96 -5.02
C ASP A 41 -11.49 9.15 -3.73
N GLY A 42 -11.04 7.91 -3.84
CA GLY A 42 -10.92 6.96 -2.75
C GLY A 42 -9.89 5.88 -2.99
N THR A 43 -10.11 4.70 -2.40
CA THR A 43 -9.24 3.53 -2.63
C THR A 43 -9.54 2.90 -3.99
N GLU A 44 -8.50 2.46 -4.68
CA GLU A 44 -8.64 1.62 -5.88
C GLU A 44 -9.26 0.27 -5.49
N ILE A 45 -10.42 -0.04 -6.06
CA ILE A 45 -11.30 -1.12 -5.59
C ILE A 45 -10.70 -2.49 -5.91
N HIS A 46 -10.05 -2.63 -7.07
CA HIS A 46 -9.45 -3.88 -7.49
C HIS A 46 -8.19 -4.22 -6.68
N GLU A 47 -7.35 -3.24 -6.35
CA GLU A 47 -6.20 -3.37 -5.46
C GLU A 47 -6.65 -3.75 -4.05
N ALA A 48 -7.68 -3.08 -3.52
CA ALA A 48 -8.23 -3.43 -2.22
C ALA A 48 -8.79 -4.87 -2.23
N ALA A 49 -9.51 -5.26 -3.27
CA ALA A 49 -10.02 -6.62 -3.43
C ALA A 49 -8.89 -7.65 -3.50
N ALA A 50 -7.83 -7.37 -4.28
CA ALA A 50 -6.64 -8.21 -4.37
C ALA A 50 -5.95 -8.35 -3.01
N VAL A 51 -5.76 -7.24 -2.30
CA VAL A 51 -5.17 -7.24 -0.95
C VAL A 51 -5.95 -8.13 0.01
N LEU A 52 -7.28 -7.95 0.08
CA LEU A 52 -8.14 -8.74 0.97
C LEU A 52 -8.17 -10.22 0.57
N SER A 53 -8.25 -10.51 -0.73
CA SER A 53 -8.24 -11.87 -1.28
C SER A 53 -6.94 -12.60 -0.94
N HIS A 54 -5.78 -11.99 -1.19
CA HIS A 54 -4.49 -12.62 -0.92
C HIS A 54 -4.19 -12.77 0.57
N LEU A 55 -4.63 -11.84 1.44
CA LEU A 55 -4.54 -12.03 2.88
C LEU A 55 -5.34 -13.24 3.35
N THR A 56 -6.63 -13.30 2.97
CA THR A 56 -7.53 -14.39 3.39
C THR A 56 -7.12 -15.74 2.80
N ARG A 57 -6.61 -15.77 1.57
CA ARG A 57 -6.04 -16.97 0.92
C ARG A 57 -4.84 -17.54 1.69
N ASN A 58 -4.13 -16.70 2.46
CA ASN A 58 -3.02 -17.10 3.31
C ASN A 58 -3.41 -17.25 4.79
N ASN A 59 -4.70 -17.46 5.09
CA ASN A 59 -5.23 -17.63 6.45
C ASN A 59 -4.97 -16.45 7.40
N VAL A 60 -4.81 -15.25 6.85
CA VAL A 60 -4.64 -14.00 7.61
C VAL A 60 -5.99 -13.29 7.68
N THR A 61 -6.30 -12.73 8.85
CA THR A 61 -7.51 -11.93 9.05
C THR A 61 -7.23 -10.47 8.69
N PRO A 62 -7.77 -9.94 7.57
CA PRO A 62 -7.73 -8.51 7.31
C PRO A 62 -8.68 -7.77 8.25
N CYS A 63 -8.27 -6.61 8.76
CA CYS A 63 -9.14 -5.68 9.48
C CYS A 63 -9.05 -4.31 8.82
N CYS A 64 -10.17 -3.84 8.28
CA CYS A 64 -10.21 -2.58 7.53
C CYS A 64 -10.34 -1.39 8.48
N PHE A 65 -9.64 -0.32 8.14
CA PHE A 65 -9.68 0.96 8.83
C PHE A 65 -9.74 2.11 7.83
N ALA A 66 -10.33 3.23 8.21
CA ALA A 66 -10.27 4.46 7.41
C ALA A 66 -10.44 5.70 8.31
N PRO A 67 -9.83 6.84 7.97
CA PRO A 67 -10.08 8.09 8.67
C PRO A 67 -11.55 8.51 8.57
N ASP A 68 -12.14 8.97 9.67
CA ASP A 68 -13.49 9.54 9.68
C ASP A 68 -13.45 11.02 9.32
N THR A 69 -13.27 11.30 8.03
CA THR A 69 -13.16 12.65 7.48
C THR A 69 -13.94 12.78 6.17
N ALA A 70 -14.22 14.01 5.75
CA ALA A 70 -14.77 14.27 4.43
C ALA A 70 -13.76 13.86 3.32
N GLN A 71 -14.25 13.30 2.22
CA GLN A 71 -13.44 13.18 1.02
C GLN A 71 -13.11 14.57 0.47
N LEU A 72 -11.89 14.76 -0.04
CA LEU A 72 -11.48 16.05 -0.62
C LEU A 72 -12.33 16.42 -1.84
N HIS A 73 -12.56 15.44 -2.72
CA HIS A 73 -13.42 15.56 -3.89
C HIS A 73 -14.35 14.36 -3.98
N VAL A 74 -15.48 14.52 -4.67
CA VAL A 74 -16.35 13.43 -5.13
C VAL A 74 -16.28 13.42 -6.64
N ILE A 75 -15.97 12.28 -7.26
CA ILE A 75 -15.72 12.21 -8.70
C ILE A 75 -16.75 11.29 -9.36
N ASN A 76 -17.38 11.79 -10.43
CA ASN A 76 -18.11 10.94 -11.35
C ASN A 76 -17.11 10.13 -12.18
N HIS A 77 -16.96 8.84 -11.85
CA HIS A 77 -15.98 7.97 -12.48
C HIS A 77 -16.29 7.65 -13.95
N LEU A 78 -17.51 7.91 -14.44
CA LEU A 78 -17.86 7.71 -15.85
C LEU A 78 -17.24 8.79 -16.75
N HIS A 79 -17.13 10.03 -16.24
CA HIS A 79 -16.69 11.19 -17.01
C HIS A 79 -15.39 11.82 -16.48
N GLY A 80 -14.94 11.43 -15.29
CA GLY A 80 -13.74 11.96 -14.63
C GLY A 80 -13.92 13.37 -14.05
N GLU A 81 -15.14 13.89 -14.02
CA GLU A 81 -15.46 15.23 -13.54
C GLU A 81 -15.83 15.24 -12.05
N GLU A 82 -15.57 16.37 -11.40
CA GLU A 82 -15.94 16.57 -10.00
C GLU A 82 -17.45 16.80 -9.85
N ASP A 83 -18.08 16.03 -8.99
CA ASP A 83 -19.44 16.24 -8.53
C ASP A 83 -19.46 17.17 -7.32
N LYS A 84 -19.75 18.44 -7.57
CA LYS A 84 -19.83 19.48 -6.53
C LYS A 84 -21.15 19.49 -5.75
N SER A 85 -22.13 18.68 -6.15
CA SER A 85 -23.46 18.64 -5.54
C SER A 85 -23.53 17.70 -4.34
N HIS A 86 -22.62 16.72 -4.26
CA HIS A 86 -22.58 15.73 -3.19
C HIS A 86 -21.36 15.89 -2.29
N LYS A 87 -21.50 15.42 -1.04
CA LYS A 87 -20.41 15.26 -0.09
C LYS A 87 -20.38 13.81 0.37
N ARG A 88 -19.18 13.25 0.50
CA ARG A 88 -18.96 11.87 0.97
C ARG A 88 -17.94 11.86 2.09
N ASN A 89 -18.02 10.83 2.94
CA ASN A 89 -17.09 10.61 4.04
C ASN A 89 -16.23 9.38 3.74
N VAL A 90 -14.94 9.49 4.01
CA VAL A 90 -13.91 8.49 3.71
C VAL A 90 -14.21 7.15 4.38
N LEU A 91 -14.55 7.14 5.67
CA LEU A 91 -14.90 5.94 6.42
C LEU A 91 -16.19 5.29 5.90
N ASN A 92 -17.24 6.10 5.71
CA ASN A 92 -18.54 5.61 5.24
C ASN A 92 -18.44 4.97 3.84
N GLU A 93 -17.71 5.59 2.92
CA GLU A 93 -17.54 5.03 1.58
C GLU A 93 -16.63 3.81 1.59
N SER A 94 -15.56 3.81 2.40
CA SER A 94 -14.69 2.64 2.58
C SER A 94 -15.43 1.41 3.14
N ALA A 95 -16.52 1.63 3.90
CA ALA A 95 -17.37 0.54 4.40
C ALA A 95 -18.00 -0.30 3.27
N ARG A 96 -18.12 0.25 2.05
CA ARG A 96 -18.58 -0.50 0.87
C ARG A 96 -17.61 -1.63 0.51
N ILE A 97 -16.31 -1.33 0.46
CA ILE A 97 -15.25 -2.32 0.22
C ILE A 97 -15.23 -3.36 1.35
N ALA A 98 -15.29 -2.89 2.60
CA ALA A 98 -15.19 -3.73 3.79
C ALA A 98 -16.49 -4.49 4.13
N ARG A 99 -17.55 -4.35 3.32
CA ARG A 99 -18.88 -4.94 3.58
C ARG A 99 -19.42 -4.61 4.98
N GLY A 100 -19.22 -3.36 5.41
CA GLY A 100 -19.59 -2.85 6.73
C GLY A 100 -18.61 -3.19 7.86
N ASN A 101 -17.65 -4.10 7.67
CA ASN A 101 -16.68 -4.49 8.70
C ASN A 101 -15.42 -3.60 8.67
N ILE A 102 -15.59 -2.33 9.03
CA ILE A 102 -14.54 -1.31 9.06
C ILE A 102 -14.60 -0.53 10.37
N GLN A 103 -13.45 -0.05 10.83
CA GLN A 103 -13.34 0.78 12.02
C GLN A 103 -12.71 2.14 11.69
N ASN A 104 -12.97 3.14 12.53
CA ASN A 104 -12.25 4.41 12.46
C ASN A 104 -10.74 4.16 12.66
N LEU A 105 -9.90 4.84 11.89
CA LEU A 105 -8.44 4.73 11.93
C LEU A 105 -7.86 5.00 13.33
N CYS A 106 -8.48 5.86 14.14
CA CYS A 106 -8.06 6.08 15.52
C CYS A 106 -8.05 4.80 16.37
N LYS A 107 -8.95 3.83 16.08
CA LYS A 107 -8.96 2.53 16.74
C LYS A 107 -7.75 1.67 16.39
N LEU A 108 -7.19 1.82 15.19
CA LEU A 108 -5.94 1.16 14.84
C LEU A 108 -4.77 1.72 15.66
N ILE A 109 -4.73 3.04 15.90
CA ILE A 109 -3.69 3.66 16.73
C ILE A 109 -3.76 3.11 18.16
N GLU A 110 -4.97 3.05 18.74
CA GLU A 110 -5.20 2.50 20.09
C GLU A 110 -4.83 1.00 20.19
N THR A 111 -5.04 0.23 19.12
CA THR A 111 -4.95 -1.24 19.13
C THR A 111 -3.83 -1.80 18.25
N GLN A 112 -2.85 -0.97 17.90
CA GLN A 112 -1.78 -1.28 16.95
C GLN A 112 -1.05 -2.58 17.28
N SER A 113 -0.85 -2.86 18.57
CA SER A 113 -0.19 -4.05 19.09
C SER A 113 -0.84 -5.36 18.63
N ASN A 114 -2.16 -5.35 18.36
CA ASN A 114 -2.93 -6.51 17.91
C ASN A 114 -2.69 -6.91 16.45
N PHE A 115 -1.98 -6.09 15.69
CA PHE A 115 -1.74 -6.27 14.27
C PHE A 115 -0.27 -6.59 13.99
N SER A 116 -0.06 -7.55 13.09
CA SER A 116 1.28 -7.98 12.67
C SER A 116 1.89 -7.10 11.57
N ALA A 117 1.05 -6.47 10.74
CA ALA A 117 1.43 -5.59 9.64
C ALA A 117 0.30 -4.61 9.31
N VAL A 118 0.62 -3.61 8.49
CA VAL A 118 -0.35 -2.67 7.90
C VAL A 118 -0.16 -2.61 6.38
N ILE A 119 -1.25 -2.54 5.63
CA ILE A 119 -1.24 -2.38 4.17
C ILE A 119 -2.07 -1.16 3.77
N PHE A 120 -1.57 -0.38 2.82
CA PHE A 120 -2.26 0.73 2.18
C PHE A 120 -2.41 0.40 0.68
N PRO A 121 -3.60 0.01 0.22
CA PRO A 121 -3.89 -0.05 -1.20
C PRO A 121 -3.80 1.35 -1.84
N GLY A 122 -3.80 1.39 -3.17
CA GLY A 122 -3.70 2.61 -3.96
C GLY A 122 -4.99 3.40 -4.13
N GLY A 123 -5.05 4.09 -5.27
CA GLY A 123 -6.09 5.04 -5.62
C GLY A 123 -5.73 6.47 -5.23
N PHE A 124 -6.31 7.45 -5.92
CA PHE A 124 -6.07 8.86 -5.66
C PHE A 124 -6.53 9.30 -4.28
N GLY A 125 -7.39 8.54 -3.58
CA GLY A 125 -7.69 8.78 -2.17
C GLY A 125 -6.44 8.69 -1.27
N ALA A 126 -5.42 7.90 -1.61
CA ALA A 126 -4.15 7.94 -0.89
C ALA A 126 -3.43 9.29 -1.05
N ALA A 127 -3.54 9.91 -2.23
CA ALA A 127 -2.97 11.20 -2.56
C ALA A 127 -3.87 12.41 -2.23
N LYS A 128 -5.15 12.20 -1.89
CA LYS A 128 -6.15 13.25 -1.66
C LYS A 128 -6.76 13.25 -0.25
N ASN A 129 -6.88 12.07 0.37
CA ASN A 129 -7.57 11.89 1.66
C ASN A 129 -6.63 11.38 2.75
N LEU A 130 -5.71 10.46 2.43
CA LEU A 130 -4.65 10.04 3.38
C LEU A 130 -3.48 11.04 3.42
N SER A 131 -3.41 11.90 2.41
CA SER A 131 -2.47 13.00 2.25
C SER A 131 -3.06 14.02 1.30
N ASP A 132 -2.41 15.17 1.12
CA ASP A 132 -2.78 16.17 0.11
C ASP A 132 -1.79 16.22 -1.09
N TYR A 133 -1.08 15.11 -1.37
CA TYR A 133 -0.09 14.98 -2.44
C TYR A 133 -0.60 15.41 -3.82
N ALA A 134 -1.83 15.04 -4.17
CA ALA A 134 -2.43 15.40 -5.44
C ALA A 134 -2.61 16.92 -5.64
N ILE A 135 -2.59 17.70 -4.55
CA ILE A 135 -2.75 19.15 -4.55
C ILE A 135 -1.40 19.85 -4.37
N ASN A 136 -0.59 19.36 -3.42
CA ASN A 136 0.61 20.06 -2.95
C ASN A 136 1.93 19.48 -3.49
N GLY A 137 1.89 18.40 -4.28
CA GLY A 137 3.08 17.76 -4.86
C GLY A 137 4.09 17.41 -3.76
N ILE A 138 5.39 17.66 -3.97
CA ILE A 138 6.43 17.37 -2.95
C ILE A 138 6.24 18.09 -1.60
N ASN A 139 5.49 19.18 -1.57
CA ASN A 139 5.23 19.97 -0.35
C ASN A 139 4.06 19.45 0.47
N PHE A 140 3.51 18.29 0.11
CA PHE A 140 2.34 17.72 0.74
C PHE A 140 2.52 17.40 2.23
N SER A 141 1.39 17.37 2.91
CA SER A 141 1.20 16.89 4.28
C SER A 141 0.41 15.58 4.27
N ILE A 142 0.67 14.74 5.28
CA ILE A 142 -0.05 13.49 5.48
C ILE A 142 -1.14 13.73 6.52
N GLN A 143 -2.27 13.05 6.36
CA GLN A 143 -3.36 13.12 7.33
C GLN A 143 -2.82 12.65 8.71
N PRO A 144 -3.09 13.36 9.82
CA PRO A 144 -2.39 13.12 11.09
C PRO A 144 -2.49 11.68 11.65
N GLU A 145 -3.65 11.05 11.55
CA GLU A 145 -3.86 9.67 12.01
C GLU A 145 -3.09 8.67 11.12
N VAL A 146 -3.04 8.92 9.80
CA VAL A 146 -2.26 8.11 8.86
C VAL A 146 -0.77 8.20 9.17
N GLU A 147 -0.27 9.43 9.40
CA GLU A 147 1.13 9.65 9.78
C GLU A 147 1.48 8.91 11.07
N GLN A 148 0.60 8.99 12.08
CA GLN A 148 0.77 8.27 13.34
C GLN A 148 0.80 6.76 13.14
N VAL A 149 -0.14 6.19 12.38
CA VAL A 149 -0.17 4.75 12.06
C VAL A 149 1.13 4.32 11.38
N MET A 150 1.59 5.04 10.36
CA MET A 150 2.83 4.66 9.65
C MET A 150 4.05 4.72 10.58
N LYS A 151 4.15 5.76 11.41
CA LYS A 151 5.22 5.87 12.42
C LYS A 151 5.16 4.74 13.44
N ASP A 152 3.98 4.41 13.96
CA ASP A 152 3.82 3.35 14.98
C ASP A 152 4.21 1.98 14.45
N PHE A 153 3.79 1.63 13.23
CA PHE A 153 4.19 0.37 12.60
C PHE A 153 5.69 0.32 12.28
N HIS A 154 6.27 1.42 11.80
CA HIS A 154 7.71 1.51 11.51
C HIS A 154 8.56 1.42 12.79
N CYS A 155 8.19 2.15 13.83
CA CYS A 155 8.82 2.11 15.15
C CYS A 155 8.75 0.72 15.78
N ALA A 156 7.58 0.06 15.68
CA ALA A 156 7.38 -1.30 16.16
C ALA A 156 8.07 -2.38 15.31
N LYS A 157 8.77 -2.01 14.22
CA LYS A 157 9.41 -2.94 13.28
C LYS A 157 8.43 -3.99 12.77
N LYS A 158 7.23 -3.55 12.42
CA LYS A 158 6.19 -4.34 11.76
C LYS A 158 6.11 -3.97 10.28
N PRO A 159 5.89 -4.94 9.38
CA PRO A 159 5.80 -4.68 7.95
C PRO A 159 4.76 -3.63 7.56
N ILE A 160 5.12 -2.79 6.60
CA ILE A 160 4.24 -1.81 5.94
C ILE A 160 4.19 -2.16 4.45
N GLY A 161 3.02 -2.54 3.94
CA GLY A 161 2.78 -2.79 2.51
C GLY A 161 2.12 -1.60 1.83
N LEU A 162 2.60 -1.22 0.65
CA LEU A 162 2.17 -0.02 -0.06
C LEU A 162 1.93 -0.35 -1.55
N CYS A 163 0.71 -0.16 -2.04
CA CYS A 163 0.40 -0.37 -3.46
C CYS A 163 0.29 0.96 -4.20
N CYS A 164 0.61 0.94 -5.50
CA CYS A 164 0.29 2.04 -6.41
C CYS A 164 0.94 3.36 -6.01
N ILE A 165 0.17 4.42 -5.75
CA ILE A 165 0.67 5.73 -5.33
C ILE A 165 1.01 5.81 -3.83
N SER A 166 0.48 4.90 -3.00
CA SER A 166 0.69 4.89 -1.54
C SER A 166 2.17 4.85 -1.08
N PRO A 167 3.16 4.32 -1.84
CA PRO A 167 4.58 4.46 -1.51
C PRO A 167 5.07 5.91 -1.35
N ILE A 168 4.39 6.90 -1.93
CA ILE A 168 4.74 8.31 -1.75
C ILE A 168 4.67 8.75 -0.27
N LEU A 169 3.77 8.14 0.51
CA LEU A 169 3.63 8.40 1.94
C LEU A 169 4.90 7.99 2.71
N ALA A 170 5.46 6.82 2.38
CA ALA A 170 6.70 6.35 2.96
C ALA A 170 7.90 7.19 2.52
N ALA A 171 7.92 7.65 1.26
CA ALA A 171 8.97 8.55 0.78
C ALA A 171 9.06 9.84 1.61
N LYS A 172 7.92 10.37 2.07
CA LYS A 172 7.86 11.57 2.93
C LYS A 172 8.24 11.30 4.39
N LEU A 173 7.85 10.16 4.95
CA LEU A 173 7.97 9.88 6.38
C LEU A 173 9.20 9.09 6.80
N ILE A 174 9.71 8.21 5.93
CA ILE A 174 10.72 7.22 6.30
C ILE A 174 12.04 7.58 5.61
N CYS A 175 12.99 8.03 6.42
CA CYS A 175 14.33 8.40 5.95
C CYS A 175 15.05 7.22 5.28
N ASN A 176 15.61 7.45 4.08
CA ASN A 176 16.33 6.44 3.28
C ASN A 176 15.52 5.18 2.99
N VAL A 177 14.19 5.30 2.82
CA VAL A 177 13.36 4.17 2.40
C VAL A 177 13.64 3.79 0.94
N THR A 178 13.67 2.49 0.65
CA THR A 178 13.71 1.96 -0.72
C THR A 178 12.32 1.50 -1.15
N ILE A 179 11.81 2.04 -2.26
CA ILE A 179 10.45 1.75 -2.76
C ILE A 179 10.45 1.61 -4.29
N THR A 180 9.36 1.07 -4.83
CA THR A 180 9.00 1.18 -6.25
C THR A 180 7.67 1.91 -6.40
N LEU A 181 7.55 2.65 -7.50
CA LEU A 181 6.31 3.25 -8.04
C LEU A 181 6.10 2.80 -9.49
N GLY A 182 6.89 1.82 -9.98
CA GLY A 182 6.90 1.40 -11.39
C GLY A 182 8.09 1.92 -12.18
N ARG A 183 7.89 2.14 -13.49
CA ARG A 183 8.92 2.61 -14.42
C ARG A 183 8.75 4.07 -14.79
N ASN A 184 9.86 4.79 -14.99
CA ASN A 184 9.87 6.16 -15.48
C ASN A 184 9.94 6.21 -17.01
N ILE A 185 8.98 5.56 -17.68
CA ILE A 185 8.84 5.55 -19.15
C ILE A 185 7.41 5.92 -19.53
N SER A 186 7.21 6.57 -20.67
CA SER A 186 5.89 7.09 -21.02
C SER A 186 4.85 6.05 -21.42
N ASN A 187 5.30 4.94 -22.02
CA ASN A 187 4.41 3.91 -22.52
C ASN A 187 3.86 3.05 -21.38
N GLY A 188 2.57 3.14 -21.10
CA GLY A 188 1.87 2.32 -20.10
C GLY A 188 2.00 2.78 -18.65
N TRP A 189 2.75 3.84 -18.34
CA TRP A 189 2.93 4.35 -16.97
C TRP A 189 2.43 5.81 -16.86
N PRO A 190 1.11 6.03 -16.76
CA PRO A 190 0.51 7.36 -16.77
C PRO A 190 0.91 8.23 -15.57
N HIS A 191 1.24 7.60 -14.44
CA HIS A 191 1.53 8.28 -13.17
C HIS A 191 3.03 8.35 -12.82
N ARG A 192 3.90 8.11 -13.80
CA ARG A 192 5.36 8.01 -13.61
C ARG A 192 6.02 9.23 -12.96
N THR A 193 5.40 10.41 -13.04
CA THR A 193 5.96 11.65 -12.46
C THR A 193 6.14 11.55 -10.94
N ALA A 194 5.36 10.70 -10.26
CA ALA A 194 5.51 10.45 -8.84
C ALA A 194 6.87 9.83 -8.47
N ILE A 195 7.55 9.15 -9.41
CA ILE A 195 8.88 8.57 -9.21
C ILE A 195 9.91 9.68 -8.89
N ASP A 196 9.90 10.74 -9.67
CA ASP A 196 10.86 11.83 -9.50
C ASP A 196 10.55 12.66 -8.25
N ASP A 197 9.27 12.79 -7.89
CA ASP A 197 8.86 13.42 -6.62
C ASP A 197 9.29 12.58 -5.42
N ALA A 198 9.12 11.25 -5.45
CA ALA A 198 9.63 10.36 -4.41
C ALA A 198 11.15 10.46 -4.25
N ARG A 199 11.91 10.57 -5.35
CA ARG A 199 13.36 10.82 -5.30
C ARG A 199 13.70 12.16 -4.63
N LYS A 200 12.97 13.24 -4.94
CA LYS A 200 13.15 14.56 -4.31
C LYS A 200 12.83 14.54 -2.81
N LEU A 201 11.91 13.68 -2.38
CA LEU A 201 11.58 13.46 -0.96
C LEU A 201 12.66 12.65 -0.22
N GLY A 202 13.66 12.12 -0.92
CA GLY A 202 14.79 11.39 -0.34
C GLY A 202 14.63 9.87 -0.34
N ALA A 203 13.62 9.33 -1.02
CA ALA A 203 13.49 7.89 -1.21
C ALA A 203 14.46 7.37 -2.27
N ASN A 204 14.97 6.16 -2.05
CA ASN A 204 15.67 5.39 -3.08
C ASN A 204 14.64 4.65 -3.93
N VAL A 205 14.26 5.22 -5.08
CA VAL A 205 13.25 4.61 -5.96
C VAL A 205 13.92 3.66 -6.95
N LEU A 206 13.57 2.38 -6.84
CA LEU A 206 13.94 1.33 -7.79
C LEU A 206 12.79 1.11 -8.77
N GLU A 207 13.10 1.12 -10.06
CA GLU A 207 12.09 0.89 -11.10
C GLU A 207 11.86 -0.61 -11.27
N THR A 208 10.59 -1.01 -11.38
CA THR A 208 10.16 -2.40 -11.51
C THR A 208 9.02 -2.53 -12.51
N ASP A 209 8.84 -3.72 -13.07
CA ASP A 209 7.62 -4.06 -13.81
C ASP A 209 6.40 -4.22 -12.88
N VAL A 210 5.20 -4.27 -13.47
CA VAL A 210 3.94 -4.37 -12.74
C VAL A 210 3.81 -5.64 -11.90
N SER A 211 4.39 -6.75 -12.36
CA SER A 211 4.37 -8.04 -11.66
C SER A 211 5.41 -8.13 -10.52
N GLU A 212 6.23 -7.10 -10.34
CA GLU A 212 7.32 -7.08 -9.38
C GLU A 212 6.97 -6.23 -8.14
N TYR A 213 7.80 -6.37 -7.10
CA TYR A 213 7.71 -5.61 -5.87
C TYR A 213 9.11 -5.36 -5.29
N ILE A 214 9.22 -4.35 -4.44
CA ILE A 214 10.44 -4.05 -3.67
C ILE A 214 10.20 -4.33 -2.19
N PHE A 215 11.20 -4.93 -1.55
CA PHE A 215 11.28 -5.08 -0.09
C PHE A 215 12.50 -4.34 0.45
N ASP A 216 12.25 -3.26 1.17
CA ASP A 216 13.27 -2.59 1.99
C ASP A 216 13.39 -3.32 3.33
N LYS A 217 14.40 -4.19 3.42
CA LYS A 217 14.68 -4.95 4.64
C LYS A 217 15.03 -4.08 5.85
N LYS A 218 15.64 -2.91 5.65
CA LYS A 218 16.05 -2.03 6.76
C LYS A 218 14.83 -1.39 7.43
N ASN A 219 13.87 -0.96 6.62
CA ASN A 219 12.68 -0.26 7.08
C ASN A 219 11.44 -1.15 7.21
N LEU A 220 11.51 -2.41 6.75
CA LEU A 220 10.39 -3.34 6.65
C LEU A 220 9.23 -2.80 5.80
N VAL A 221 9.57 -2.12 4.71
CA VAL A 221 8.62 -1.54 3.77
C VAL A 221 8.57 -2.40 2.51
N PHE A 222 7.35 -2.72 2.07
CA PHE A 222 7.06 -3.45 0.85
C PHE A 222 6.29 -2.50 -0.07
N SER A 223 6.63 -2.51 -1.36
CA SER A 223 5.92 -1.71 -2.35
C SER A 223 5.76 -2.44 -3.68
N THR A 224 4.63 -2.25 -4.35
CA THR A 224 4.37 -2.77 -5.70
C THR A 224 3.65 -1.72 -6.56
N PRO A 225 3.91 -1.66 -7.88
CA PRO A 225 3.41 -0.56 -8.71
C PRO A 225 1.90 -0.58 -8.95
N ALA A 226 1.25 -1.76 -8.99
CA ALA A 226 -0.18 -1.89 -9.24
C ALA A 226 -0.69 -0.99 -10.41
N PHE A 227 -1.78 -0.24 -10.25
CA PHE A 227 -2.33 0.65 -11.29
C PHE A 227 -1.55 1.95 -11.53
N MET A 228 -0.31 2.08 -11.03
CA MET A 228 0.62 3.05 -11.63
C MET A 228 0.92 2.71 -13.09
N TYR A 229 0.65 1.45 -13.48
CA TYR A 229 0.65 0.90 -14.84
C TYR A 229 -0.77 0.74 -15.38
N ASP A 230 -0.97 1.01 -16.68
CA ASP A 230 -2.19 0.72 -17.43
C ASP A 230 -2.30 -0.79 -17.75
N GLY A 231 -2.37 -1.60 -16.69
CA GLY A 231 -2.34 -3.06 -16.77
C GLY A 231 -3.71 -3.73 -16.79
N LEU A 232 -3.70 -5.01 -17.13
CA LEU A 232 -4.87 -5.88 -16.97
C LEU A 232 -5.10 -6.18 -15.50
N PHE A 233 -6.36 -6.35 -15.10
CA PHE A 233 -6.73 -6.59 -13.69
C PHE A 233 -5.98 -7.75 -13.04
N HIS A 234 -5.70 -8.83 -13.79
CA HIS A 234 -4.98 -9.98 -13.25
C HIS A 234 -3.48 -9.69 -13.05
N GLU A 235 -2.85 -8.86 -13.88
CA GLU A 235 -1.45 -8.46 -13.70
C GLU A 235 -1.29 -7.67 -12.39
N ILE A 236 -2.27 -6.81 -12.09
CA ILE A 236 -2.31 -6.06 -10.84
C ILE A 236 -2.53 -7.00 -9.64
N ASP A 237 -3.48 -7.93 -9.75
CA ASP A 237 -3.74 -8.92 -8.71
C ASP A 237 -2.50 -9.79 -8.42
N ASP A 238 -1.82 -10.26 -9.48
CA ASP A 238 -0.63 -11.10 -9.38
C ASP A 238 0.53 -10.37 -8.69
N GLY A 239 0.80 -9.11 -9.06
CA GLY A 239 1.84 -8.28 -8.43
C GLY A 239 1.57 -8.02 -6.94
N ILE A 240 0.34 -7.65 -6.59
CA ILE A 240 -0.10 -7.47 -5.20
C ILE A 240 0.00 -8.79 -4.42
N GLY A 241 -0.44 -9.89 -5.03
CA GLY A 241 -0.39 -11.21 -4.42
C GLY A 241 1.04 -11.67 -4.13
N ALA A 242 1.97 -11.42 -5.05
CA ALA A 242 3.39 -11.72 -4.86
C ALA A 242 3.97 -10.94 -3.67
N MET A 243 3.69 -9.64 -3.59
CA MET A 243 4.11 -8.80 -2.45
C MET A 243 3.55 -9.33 -1.13
N ILE A 244 2.24 -9.61 -1.05
CA ILE A 244 1.59 -10.08 0.18
C ILE A 244 2.15 -11.44 0.61
N LYS A 245 2.25 -12.40 -0.31
CA LYS A 245 2.77 -13.73 -0.01
C LYS A 245 4.17 -13.66 0.61
N PHE A 246 5.03 -12.82 0.04
CA PHE A 246 6.39 -12.64 0.55
C PHE A 246 6.40 -11.91 1.90
N MET A 247 5.61 -10.85 2.07
CA MET A 247 5.48 -10.12 3.33
C MET A 247 5.03 -11.03 4.49
N LEU A 248 4.08 -11.92 4.25
CA LEU A 248 3.61 -12.89 5.24
C LEU A 248 4.68 -13.94 5.57
N THR A 249 5.37 -14.47 4.55
CA THR A 249 6.45 -15.45 4.75
C THR A 249 7.60 -14.86 5.56
N PHE A 250 8.03 -13.63 5.26
CA PHE A 250 9.08 -12.94 6.01
C PHE A 250 8.70 -12.74 7.49
N SER A 251 7.43 -12.40 7.76
CA SER A 251 6.94 -12.19 9.12
C SER A 251 7.01 -13.46 9.98
N THR A 252 6.79 -14.64 9.39
CA THR A 252 6.89 -15.93 10.10
C THR A 252 8.32 -16.30 10.47
N GLN A 253 9.31 -15.97 9.64
CA GLN A 253 10.73 -16.32 9.88
C GLN A 253 11.34 -15.54 11.05
N LYS A 254 10.82 -14.34 11.36
CA LYS A 254 11.27 -13.51 12.49
C LYS A 254 10.97 -14.13 13.87
N TYR A 255 10.04 -15.09 13.96
CA TYR A 255 9.67 -15.77 15.20
C TYR A 255 10.31 -17.17 15.35
N GLN A 256 11.14 -17.59 14.40
CA GLN A 256 11.81 -18.89 14.41
C GLN A 256 13.32 -18.82 14.70
N ASN A 257 13.88 -17.61 14.78
CA ASN A 257 15.27 -17.32 15.17
C ASN A 257 15.29 -16.39 16.38
#